data_AF-A0A2N1QVA2-F1
#
_entry.id   AF-A0A2N1QVA2-F1
#
_cell.length_a   1.000
_cell.length_b   1.000
_cell.length_c   1.000
_cell.angle_alpha   90.00
_cell.angle_beta   90.00
_cell.angle_gamma   90.00
#
_symmetry.space_group_name_H-M   'P 1'
#
loop_
_entity.id
_entity.type
_entity.pdbx_description
1 polymer ?
#
loop_
_entity_poly.entity_id
_entity_poly.type
_entity_poly.pdbx_seq_one_letter_code
_entity_poly.pdbx_strand_id
1 'polypeptide(L)'
;MTHESIRKVKKIAALMAAFVLISGTAAIAAPKEKKDMPKQSQQNGPEWQDTQQQNEKKDKKVKIREMKYKQGGKLLVVFGYPEGNGYPPYPGYPGRPGNPGKHYGNNIRWDKNQPITITDRFGRTYDTRVVRSENNVLELIVDGLYGGALYNLNIGGVYLDDVINGVNGEFWAKDNWQYRN
;
A
#
# COMPACT_ATOMS: atom_id res chain seq x y z
N MET A 1 5.70 44.18 43.93
CA MET A 1 5.91 42.76 44.25
C MET A 1 6.07 41.99 42.96
N THR A 2 7.31 41.64 42.66
CA THR A 2 7.80 40.99 41.43
C THR A 2 7.85 39.49 41.65
N HIS A 3 7.27 38.69 40.75
CA HIS A 3 7.51 37.25 40.71
C HIS A 3 8.32 36.89 39.47
N GLU A 4 9.57 36.55 39.76
CA GLU A 4 10.59 36.02 38.88
C GLU A 4 10.44 34.50 38.67
N SER A 5 10.87 34.06 37.48
CA SER A 5 11.62 32.82 37.21
C SER A 5 10.93 31.47 37.33
N ILE A 6 10.88 30.74 36.19
CA ILE A 6 11.59 29.44 36.01
C ILE A 6 11.80 29.23 34.50
N ARG A 7 13.07 29.33 34.07
CA ARG A 7 13.60 28.75 32.83
C ARG A 7 14.03 27.31 33.13
N LYS A 8 13.67 26.33 32.29
CA LYS A 8 14.51 25.13 32.07
C LYS A 8 14.47 24.71 30.60
N VAL A 9 15.45 25.23 29.86
CA VAL A 9 15.92 24.71 28.58
C VAL A 9 16.76 23.46 28.87
N LYS A 10 16.47 22.33 28.21
CA LYS A 10 17.42 21.21 28.10
C LYS A 10 17.86 21.08 26.64
N LYS A 11 19.16 21.24 26.43
CA LYS A 11 19.87 21.06 25.16
C LYS A 11 20.28 19.59 24.98
N ILE A 12 20.06 19.09 23.76
CA ILE A 12 20.96 18.31 22.89
C ILE A 12 21.73 17.13 23.50
N ALA A 13 21.54 15.95 22.90
CA ALA A 13 22.62 15.00 22.65
C ALA A 13 22.41 14.32 21.29
N ALA A 14 23.41 14.48 20.42
CA ALA A 14 23.53 13.81 19.14
C ALA A 14 24.05 12.37 19.33
N LEU A 15 23.65 11.45 18.45
CA LEU A 15 24.39 10.21 18.25
C LEU A 15 24.49 9.90 16.76
N MET A 16 25.68 10.16 16.21
CA MET A 16 26.13 9.69 14.91
C MET A 16 26.70 8.28 15.11
N ALA A 17 26.15 7.29 14.44
CA ALA A 17 26.78 5.97 14.31
C ALA A 17 27.24 5.79 12.86
N ALA A 18 28.55 5.65 12.71
CA ALA A 18 29.28 5.59 11.46
C ALA A 18 29.30 4.18 10.85
N PHE A 19 29.32 4.18 9.51
CA PHE A 19 29.88 3.25 8.55
C PHE A 19 30.60 1.97 9.04
N VAL A 20 30.20 0.84 8.43
CA VAL A 20 31.11 -0.29 8.15
C VAL A 20 31.11 -0.54 6.64
N LEU A 21 32.18 -0.12 5.98
CA LEU A 21 32.57 -0.59 4.64
C LEU A 21 33.36 -1.88 4.83
N ILE A 22 32.83 -3.01 4.38
CA ILE A 22 33.64 -4.21 4.18
C ILE A 22 34.11 -4.20 2.73
N SER A 23 35.33 -3.71 2.55
CA SER A 23 36.15 -3.89 1.37
C SER A 23 36.54 -5.36 1.22
N GLY A 24 36.06 -6.01 0.17
CA GLY A 24 36.52 -7.32 -0.27
C GLY A 24 37.18 -7.22 -1.65
N THR A 25 38.47 -6.90 -1.68
CA THR A 25 39.33 -7.13 -2.86
C THR A 25 39.90 -8.54 -2.80
N ALA A 26 39.58 -9.37 -3.78
CA ALA A 26 40.36 -10.57 -4.10
C ALA A 26 40.71 -10.53 -5.59
N ALA A 27 42.00 -10.52 -5.88
CA ALA A 27 42.54 -10.52 -7.24
C ALA A 27 43.10 -11.90 -7.59
N ILE A 28 42.77 -12.32 -8.83
CA ILE A 28 43.52 -13.18 -9.76
C ILE A 28 43.66 -14.68 -9.44
N ALA A 29 43.07 -15.51 -10.31
CA ALA A 29 43.79 -16.56 -11.05
C ALA A 29 42.93 -17.08 -12.22
N ALA A 30 43.39 -16.88 -13.45
CA ALA A 30 42.86 -17.57 -14.64
C ALA A 30 43.52 -18.95 -14.77
N PRO A 31 42.76 -20.03 -15.08
CA PRO A 31 43.33 -21.26 -15.58
C PRO A 31 43.21 -21.40 -17.11
N LYS A 32 44.19 -22.12 -17.64
CA LYS A 32 44.57 -22.32 -19.04
C LYS A 32 43.62 -23.26 -19.80
N GLU A 33 43.58 -23.10 -21.13
CA GLU A 33 43.04 -24.08 -22.10
C GLU A 33 43.63 -25.48 -21.91
N LYS A 34 42.81 -26.53 -22.09
CA LYS A 34 43.12 -27.76 -22.86
C LYS A 34 41.84 -28.49 -23.33
N LYS A 35 41.80 -28.71 -24.65
CA LYS A 35 41.42 -29.91 -25.44
C LYS A 35 40.17 -30.76 -25.10
N ASP A 36 39.38 -30.92 -26.17
CA ASP A 36 38.73 -32.13 -26.71
C ASP A 36 37.77 -32.93 -25.82
N MET A 37 36.46 -32.80 -26.12
CA MET A 37 35.45 -33.82 -25.83
C MET A 37 34.39 -33.90 -26.95
N PRO A 38 33.74 -35.08 -27.13
CA PRO A 38 33.19 -35.52 -28.40
C PRO A 38 31.79 -34.98 -28.71
N LYS A 39 31.45 -34.98 -30.01
CA LYS A 39 30.07 -34.81 -30.51
C LYS A 39 29.21 -35.99 -30.05
N GLN A 40 28.12 -35.70 -29.35
CA GLN A 40 27.00 -36.62 -29.24
C GLN A 40 25.70 -35.87 -29.60
N SER A 41 24.96 -36.50 -30.49
CA SER A 41 23.77 -36.02 -31.17
C SER A 41 22.49 -36.23 -30.37
N GLN A 42 21.49 -35.42 -30.74
CA GLN A 42 20.05 -35.65 -30.69
C GLN A 42 19.26 -35.41 -29.38
N GLN A 43 18.48 -34.32 -29.44
CA GLN A 43 17.02 -34.37 -29.51
C GLN A 43 16.27 -34.71 -28.21
N ASN A 44 15.84 -33.64 -27.53
CA ASN A 44 14.44 -33.39 -27.13
C ASN A 44 14.39 -31.98 -26.52
N GLY A 45 13.94 -31.02 -27.31
CA GLY A 45 13.64 -29.68 -26.81
C GLY A 45 12.46 -29.76 -25.84
N PRO A 46 12.42 -28.93 -24.78
CA PRO A 46 11.25 -28.87 -23.93
C PRO A 46 10.04 -28.44 -24.77
N GLU A 47 9.05 -29.31 -24.76
CA GLU A 47 7.67 -29.12 -25.17
C GLU A 47 7.18 -27.79 -24.59
N TRP A 48 6.89 -26.82 -25.46
CA TRP A 48 6.16 -25.62 -25.09
C TRP A 48 4.71 -26.04 -24.79
N GLN A 49 4.49 -26.54 -23.58
CA GLN A 49 3.14 -26.61 -23.04
C GLN A 49 2.64 -25.17 -22.86
N ASP A 50 1.62 -24.85 -23.64
CA ASP A 50 0.88 -23.61 -23.63
C ASP A 50 0.69 -23.09 -22.20
N THR A 51 1.42 -22.02 -21.86
CA THR A 51 1.24 -21.27 -20.61
C THR A 51 -0.05 -20.44 -20.64
N GLN A 52 -1.02 -20.79 -21.49
CA GLN A 52 -2.27 -20.03 -21.64
C GLN A 52 -3.29 -20.31 -20.52
N GLN A 53 -3.13 -21.36 -19.70
CA GLN A 53 -3.99 -21.57 -18.53
C GLN A 53 -3.55 -20.83 -17.25
N GLN A 54 -2.39 -20.15 -17.26
CA GLN A 54 -1.94 -19.35 -16.10
C GLN A 54 -2.29 -17.86 -16.19
N ASN A 55 -2.75 -17.37 -17.35
CA ASN A 55 -3.04 -15.94 -17.58
C ASN A 55 -4.47 -15.49 -17.22
N GLU A 56 -5.34 -16.40 -16.75
CA GLU A 56 -6.73 -16.08 -16.38
C GLU A 56 -7.02 -16.02 -14.88
N LYS A 57 -6.01 -16.07 -14.01
CA LYS A 57 -6.16 -15.47 -12.67
C LYS A 57 -6.08 -13.95 -12.80
N LYS A 58 -7.11 -13.37 -13.43
CA LYS A 58 -7.36 -11.94 -13.47
C LYS A 58 -7.24 -11.44 -12.02
N ASP A 59 -6.17 -10.69 -11.75
CA ASP A 59 -5.74 -10.26 -10.42
C ASP A 59 -6.93 -9.79 -9.59
N LYS A 60 -7.42 -10.65 -8.68
CA LYS A 60 -8.43 -10.30 -7.67
C LYS A 60 -7.80 -9.43 -6.57
N LYS A 61 -7.14 -8.33 -6.98
CA LYS A 61 -6.50 -7.38 -6.08
C LYS A 61 -7.50 -6.32 -5.66
N VAL A 62 -7.61 -6.10 -4.35
CA VAL A 62 -8.38 -4.99 -3.79
C VAL A 62 -7.83 -3.68 -4.34
N LYS A 63 -8.73 -2.75 -4.71
CA LYS A 63 -8.37 -1.40 -5.16
C LYS A 63 -9.05 -0.36 -4.29
N ILE A 64 -8.49 0.85 -4.30
CA ILE A 64 -9.21 2.03 -3.84
C ILE A 64 -10.24 2.40 -4.91
N ARG A 65 -11.50 2.45 -4.51
CA ARG A 65 -12.61 2.84 -5.39
C ARG A 65 -12.94 4.32 -5.23
N GLU A 66 -13.00 4.76 -3.98
CA GLU A 66 -13.24 6.17 -3.68
C GLU A 66 -12.30 6.63 -2.57
N MET A 67 -11.80 7.85 -2.71
CA MET A 67 -11.21 8.60 -1.59
C MET A 67 -11.84 9.97 -1.52
N LYS A 68 -12.09 10.44 -0.29
CA LYS A 68 -12.55 11.81 -0.05
C LYS A 68 -11.72 12.43 1.05
N TYR A 69 -11.17 13.60 0.78
CA TYR A 69 -10.49 14.40 1.78
C TYR A 69 -11.35 15.60 2.17
N LYS A 70 -11.38 15.91 3.47
CA LYS A 70 -11.97 17.13 4.02
C LYS A 70 -10.94 17.85 4.88
N GLN A 71 -11.04 19.18 4.90
CA GLN A 71 -10.20 20.01 5.77
C GLN A 71 -10.25 19.51 7.23
N GLY A 72 -9.10 19.60 7.90
CA GLY A 72 -8.91 19.04 9.24
C GLY A 72 -8.43 17.59 9.25
N GLY A 73 -7.80 17.13 8.16
CA GLY A 73 -7.10 15.83 8.13
C GLY A 73 -8.01 14.61 7.98
N LYS A 74 -9.29 14.79 7.65
CA LYS A 74 -10.25 13.68 7.53
C LYS A 74 -10.18 13.06 6.15
N LEU A 75 -9.79 11.79 6.08
CA LEU A 75 -9.69 11.02 4.86
C LEU A 75 -10.59 9.78 4.93
N LEU A 76 -11.56 9.71 4.03
CA LEU A 76 -12.39 8.53 3.80
C LEU A 76 -11.77 7.72 2.66
N VAL A 77 -11.61 6.42 2.85
CA VAL A 77 -11.17 5.46 1.84
C VAL A 77 -12.22 4.38 1.71
N VAL A 78 -12.67 4.14 0.48
CA VAL A 78 -13.61 3.07 0.16
C VAL A 78 -12.91 2.07 -0.76
N PHE A 79 -12.82 0.83 -0.31
CA PHE A 79 -12.26 -0.26 -1.09
C PHE A 79 -13.27 -0.79 -2.11
N GLY A 80 -12.76 -1.38 -3.19
CA GLY A 80 -13.57 -2.02 -4.22
C GLY A 80 -12.84 -3.14 -4.95
N TYR A 81 -13.62 -3.85 -5.76
CA TYR A 81 -13.15 -5.00 -6.54
C TYR A 81 -12.53 -4.58 -7.87
N PRO A 82 -11.60 -5.38 -8.41
CA PRO A 82 -10.99 -5.14 -9.71
C PRO A 82 -11.96 -5.36 -10.88
N GLU A 83 -13.04 -6.12 -10.69
CA GLU A 83 -14.03 -6.44 -11.74
C GLU A 83 -15.09 -5.34 -11.95
N GLY A 84 -15.08 -4.30 -11.12
CA GLY A 84 -15.99 -3.15 -11.24
C GLY A 84 -17.45 -3.49 -10.93
N ASN A 85 -18.20 -2.50 -10.43
CA ASN A 85 -19.67 -2.49 -10.29
C ASN A 85 -20.29 -3.10 -9.01
N GLY A 86 -19.56 -3.77 -8.14
CA GLY A 86 -20.09 -4.17 -6.82
C GLY A 86 -20.02 -3.01 -5.81
N TYR A 87 -21.15 -2.40 -5.45
CA TYR A 87 -21.23 -1.57 -4.23
C TYR A 87 -21.28 -2.50 -3.01
N PRO A 88 -20.48 -2.25 -1.96
CA PRO A 88 -20.81 -2.74 -0.64
C PRO A 88 -22.24 -2.31 -0.30
N PRO A 89 -23.08 -3.15 0.33
CA PRO A 89 -24.33 -2.65 0.88
C PRO A 89 -23.99 -1.59 1.94
N TYR A 90 -24.24 -0.32 1.61
CA TYR A 90 -24.26 0.74 2.61
C TYR A 90 -25.51 0.55 3.46
N PRO A 91 -25.44 0.61 4.80
CA PRO A 91 -26.63 0.66 5.63
C PRO A 91 -27.52 1.83 5.18
N GLY A 92 -28.71 1.53 4.63
CA GLY A 92 -29.67 2.53 4.15
C GLY A 92 -29.84 2.67 2.62
N TYR A 93 -29.14 1.89 1.78
CA TYR A 93 -29.37 1.89 0.33
C TYR A 93 -30.10 0.59 -0.12
N PRO A 94 -31.39 0.65 -0.50
CA PRO A 94 -32.07 -0.51 -1.07
C PRO A 94 -31.45 -0.84 -2.43
N GLY A 95 -31.03 -2.09 -2.62
CA GLY A 95 -30.51 -2.57 -3.90
C GLY A 95 -31.52 -2.37 -5.04
N ARG A 96 -31.01 -2.17 -6.27
CA ARG A 96 -31.85 -1.97 -7.46
C ARG A 96 -32.74 -3.21 -7.70
N PRO A 97 -34.06 -3.04 -7.90
CA PRO A 97 -34.95 -4.15 -8.27
C PRO A 97 -34.51 -4.79 -9.59
N GLY A 98 -34.41 -6.12 -9.62
CA GLY A 98 -34.03 -6.89 -10.83
C GLY A 98 -32.66 -7.56 -10.79
N ASN A 99 -31.89 -7.43 -9.70
CA ASN A 99 -30.69 -8.24 -9.47
C ASN A 99 -30.69 -8.85 -8.05
N PRO A 100 -31.59 -9.82 -7.78
CA PRO A 100 -31.97 -10.21 -6.41
C PRO A 100 -31.03 -11.20 -5.71
N GLY A 101 -29.76 -11.39 -6.14
CA GLY A 101 -28.99 -12.54 -5.65
C GLY A 101 -27.47 -12.47 -5.64
N LYS A 102 -26.85 -11.33 -5.96
CA LYS A 102 -25.43 -11.14 -5.64
C LYS A 102 -25.29 -9.96 -4.70
N HIS A 103 -25.49 -10.25 -3.43
CA HIS A 103 -24.90 -9.47 -2.36
C HIS A 103 -23.37 -9.55 -2.54
N TYR A 104 -22.79 -8.70 -3.38
CA TYR A 104 -21.33 -8.51 -3.47
C TYR A 104 -20.80 -7.76 -2.24
N GLY A 105 -21.38 -8.03 -1.08
CA GLY A 105 -20.85 -7.61 0.22
C GLY A 105 -19.70 -8.53 0.59
N ASN A 106 -18.71 -8.67 -0.28
CA ASN A 106 -17.50 -9.37 0.13
C ASN A 106 -16.80 -8.50 1.18
N ASN A 107 -16.18 -9.20 2.11
CA ASN A 107 -15.88 -8.68 3.43
C ASN A 107 -14.48 -8.09 3.43
N ILE A 108 -14.28 -7.00 2.64
CA ILE A 108 -12.99 -6.32 2.62
C ILE A 108 -12.76 -5.69 3.99
N ARG A 109 -11.77 -6.20 4.70
CA ARG A 109 -11.47 -5.83 6.09
C ARG A 109 -10.01 -5.45 6.19
N TRP A 110 -9.74 -4.41 6.96
CA TRP A 110 -8.37 -4.04 7.29
C TRP A 110 -7.96 -4.68 8.61
N ASP A 111 -6.76 -5.25 8.64
CA ASP A 111 -6.12 -5.70 9.87
C ASP A 111 -5.65 -4.51 10.70
N LYS A 112 -6.28 -4.30 11.85
CA LYS A 112 -5.90 -3.21 12.77
C LYS A 112 -4.45 -3.29 13.28
N ASN A 113 -3.79 -4.43 13.13
CA ASN A 113 -2.39 -4.62 13.52
C ASN A 113 -1.42 -4.28 12.38
N GLN A 114 -1.91 -3.98 11.18
CA GLN A 114 -1.09 -3.66 10.01
C GLN A 114 -0.99 -2.14 9.82
N PRO A 115 0.17 -1.64 9.34
CA PRO A 115 0.39 -0.21 9.26
C PRO A 115 -0.43 0.45 8.15
N ILE A 116 -0.79 1.71 8.40
CA ILE A 116 -1.23 2.66 7.39
C ILE A 116 -0.20 3.78 7.38
N THR A 117 0.40 4.02 6.23
CA THR A 117 1.45 5.01 6.07
C THR A 117 1.00 6.07 5.08
N ILE A 118 1.09 7.33 5.49
CA ILE A 118 0.90 8.48 4.62
C ILE A 118 2.22 9.20 4.49
N THR A 119 2.68 9.40 3.25
CA THR A 119 3.95 10.08 2.96
C THR A 119 3.78 11.25 2.01
N ASP A 120 4.61 12.28 2.15
CA ASP A 120 4.74 13.30 1.11
C ASP A 120 5.78 12.92 0.05
N ARG A 121 5.93 13.79 -0.95
CA ARG A 121 6.91 13.63 -2.04
C ARG A 121 8.37 13.51 -1.58
N PHE A 122 8.69 13.90 -0.35
CA PHE A 122 10.02 13.83 0.24
C PHE A 122 10.20 12.59 1.13
N GLY A 123 9.18 11.73 1.21
CA GLY A 123 9.18 10.54 2.04
C GLY A 123 8.92 10.81 3.53
N ARG A 124 8.52 12.03 3.91
CA ARG A 124 8.16 12.31 5.32
C ARG A 124 6.83 11.64 5.65
N THR A 125 6.78 10.92 6.76
CA THR A 125 5.59 10.20 7.24
C THR A 125 4.73 11.07 8.14
N TYR A 126 3.41 10.88 8.11
CA TYR A 126 2.46 11.66 8.92
C TYR A 126 1.69 10.76 9.89
N ASP A 127 1.51 11.24 11.11
CA ASP A 127 0.75 10.54 12.15
C ASP A 127 -0.69 10.36 11.69
N THR A 128 -1.14 9.10 11.73
CA THR A 128 -2.44 8.69 11.20
C THR A 128 -3.18 7.89 12.26
N ARG A 129 -4.45 8.23 12.48
CA ARG A 129 -5.36 7.51 13.37
C ARG A 129 -6.55 7.00 12.60
N VAL A 130 -6.88 5.72 12.77
CA VAL A 130 -8.12 5.14 12.26
C VAL A 130 -9.26 5.48 13.23
N VAL A 131 -10.29 6.17 12.75
CA VAL A 131 -11.48 6.51 13.53
C VAL A 131 -12.67 5.61 13.21
N ARG A 132 -12.67 5.01 12.02
CA ARG A 132 -13.67 4.02 11.62
C ARG A 132 -13.03 2.97 10.73
N SER A 133 -13.33 1.70 11.00
CA SER A 133 -12.98 0.58 10.14
C SER A 133 -14.18 -0.33 10.07
N GLU A 134 -14.86 -0.29 8.93
CA GLU A 134 -16.01 -1.12 8.61
C GLU A 134 -15.75 -1.87 7.31
N ASN A 135 -16.65 -2.77 6.93
CA ASN A 135 -16.51 -3.53 5.70
C ASN A 135 -16.40 -2.57 4.51
N ASN A 136 -15.28 -2.65 3.80
CA ASN A 136 -14.93 -1.84 2.63
C ASN A 136 -14.69 -0.34 2.91
N VAL A 137 -14.77 0.12 4.16
CA VAL A 137 -14.66 1.55 4.50
C VAL A 137 -13.64 1.77 5.61
N LEU A 138 -12.77 2.74 5.38
CA LEU A 138 -11.79 3.21 6.34
C LEU A 138 -11.90 4.73 6.47
N GLU A 139 -12.05 5.23 7.69
CA GLU A 139 -11.97 6.67 7.97
C GLU A 139 -10.74 6.95 8.83
N LEU A 140 -9.94 7.90 8.36
CA LEU A 140 -8.66 8.28 8.93
C LEU A 140 -8.69 9.75 9.36
N ILE A 141 -7.98 10.05 10.45
CA ILE A 141 -7.53 11.39 10.81
C ILE A 141 -6.02 11.43 10.63
N VAL A 142 -5.54 12.43 9.91
CA VAL A 142 -4.13 12.61 9.57
C VAL A 142 -3.67 13.99 10.04
N ASP A 143 -2.68 14.02 10.92
CA ASP A 143 -2.21 15.26 11.52
C ASP A 143 -1.07 15.90 10.70
N GLY A 144 -1.02 17.23 10.69
CA GLY A 144 0.11 17.98 10.12
C GLY A 144 0.16 18.06 8.59
N LEU A 145 -0.91 17.71 7.88
CA LEU A 145 -0.97 17.87 6.42
C LEU A 145 -0.95 19.35 6.01
N TYR A 146 -0.11 19.68 5.03
CA TYR A 146 -0.07 20.97 4.38
C TYR A 146 -1.16 21.05 3.31
N GLY A 147 -2.03 22.05 3.43
CA GLY A 147 -3.12 22.27 2.48
C GLY A 147 -2.63 22.40 1.05
N GLY A 148 -3.28 21.70 0.12
CA GLY A 148 -2.96 21.73 -1.30
C GLY A 148 -1.75 20.91 -1.73
N ALA A 149 -1.11 20.15 -0.83
CA ALA A 149 -0.05 19.21 -1.19
C ALA A 149 -0.62 17.83 -1.58
N LEU A 150 0.16 17.08 -2.37
CA LEU A 150 -0.11 15.69 -2.78
C LEU A 150 0.59 14.72 -1.81
N TYR A 151 -0.13 13.68 -1.44
CA TYR A 151 0.30 12.64 -0.50
C TYR A 151 0.08 11.25 -1.07
N ASN A 152 1.00 10.34 -0.73
CA ASN A 152 0.87 8.91 -0.99
C ASN A 152 0.26 8.23 0.23
N LEU A 153 -0.67 7.32 -0.01
CA LEU A 153 -1.31 6.46 0.97
C LEU A 153 -0.92 5.01 0.68
N ASN A 154 -0.45 4.31 1.70
CA ASN A 154 -0.19 2.87 1.67
C ASN A 154 -0.92 2.21 2.85
N ILE A 155 -1.79 1.26 2.55
CA ILE A 155 -2.56 0.48 3.51
C ILE A 155 -2.14 -0.98 3.40
N GLY A 156 -1.45 -1.49 4.41
CA GLY A 156 -1.16 -2.91 4.54
C GLY A 156 -2.34 -3.68 5.12
N GLY A 157 -2.39 -5.00 4.94
CA GLY A 157 -3.31 -5.87 5.69
C GLY A 157 -4.77 -5.82 5.26
N VAL A 158 -5.06 -5.53 3.98
CA VAL A 158 -6.43 -5.48 3.48
C VAL A 158 -6.86 -6.87 3.01
N TYR A 159 -7.68 -7.54 3.81
CA TYR A 159 -8.22 -8.86 3.49
C TYR A 159 -9.33 -8.78 2.46
N LEU A 160 -9.29 -9.67 1.47
CA LEU A 160 -10.39 -10.01 0.59
C LEU A 160 -10.50 -11.54 0.55
N ASP A 161 -11.59 -12.09 1.08
CA ASP A 161 -11.84 -13.54 1.13
C ASP A 161 -10.61 -14.31 1.63
N ASP A 162 -10.06 -13.87 2.78
CA ASP A 162 -8.87 -14.39 3.46
C ASP A 162 -7.52 -14.17 2.75
N VAL A 163 -7.51 -13.49 1.60
CA VAL A 163 -6.28 -13.06 0.92
C VAL A 163 -5.86 -11.68 1.40
N ILE A 164 -4.64 -11.56 1.93
CA ILE A 164 -4.05 -10.28 2.34
C ILE A 164 -3.58 -9.50 1.11
N ASN A 165 -3.96 -8.23 1.04
CA ASN A 165 -3.56 -7.28 0.00
C ASN A 165 -2.92 -6.04 0.62
N GLY A 166 -1.98 -5.45 -0.12
CA GLY A 166 -1.56 -4.06 0.09
C GLY A 166 -2.29 -3.15 -0.89
N VAL A 167 -2.77 -2.01 -0.41
CA VAL A 167 -3.55 -1.07 -1.21
C VAL A 167 -2.89 0.30 -1.17
N ASN A 168 -2.60 0.85 -2.34
CA ASN A 168 -1.94 2.15 -2.49
C ASN A 168 -2.85 3.15 -3.19
N GLY A 169 -2.66 4.44 -2.89
CA GLY A 169 -3.31 5.53 -3.61
C GLY A 169 -2.63 6.87 -3.34
N GLU A 170 -3.12 7.90 -4.02
CA GLU A 170 -2.65 9.27 -3.84
C GLU A 170 -3.82 10.20 -3.60
N PHE A 171 -3.63 11.22 -2.76
CA PHE A 171 -4.67 12.22 -2.51
C PHE A 171 -4.10 13.62 -2.31
N TRP A 172 -4.87 14.62 -2.73
CA TRP A 172 -4.56 16.02 -2.44
C TRP A 172 -5.21 16.43 -1.13
N ALA A 173 -4.44 17.06 -0.24
CA ALA A 173 -4.95 17.68 0.99
C ALA A 173 -5.67 19.02 0.69
N LYS A 174 -6.63 18.98 -0.24
CA LYS A 174 -7.45 20.13 -0.66
C LYS A 174 -8.88 19.87 -0.25
N ASP A 175 -9.53 20.85 0.38
CA ASP A 175 -10.90 20.65 0.85
C ASP A 175 -11.85 20.21 -0.28
N ASN A 176 -12.72 19.26 0.05
CA ASN A 176 -13.63 18.59 -0.89
C ASN A 176 -12.95 17.85 -2.05
N TRP A 177 -11.65 17.52 -1.95
CA TRP A 177 -11.00 16.66 -2.93
C TRP A 177 -11.58 15.25 -2.92
N GLN A 178 -11.75 14.67 -4.11
CA GLN A 178 -12.30 13.33 -4.30
C GLN A 178 -11.58 12.60 -5.43
N TYR A 179 -11.41 11.30 -5.25
CA TYR A 179 -10.99 10.35 -6.28
C TYR A 179 -12.09 9.30 -6.45
N ARG A 180 -12.40 8.93 -7.70
CA ARG A 180 -13.34 7.86 -8.05
C ARG A 180 -12.81 7.06 -9.23
N ASN A 181 -12.83 5.73 -9.10
CA ASN A 181 -12.47 4.75 -10.12
C ASN A 181 -13.66 3.87 -10.48
#